data_AF-W7KJK3-F1
#
_entry.id   AF-W7KJK3-F1
#
_cell.length_a   1.000
_cell.length_b   1.000
_cell.length_c   1.000
_cell.angle_alpha   90.00
_cell.angle_beta   90.00
_cell.angle_gamma   90.00
#
_symmetry.space_group_name_H-M   'P 1'
#
loop_
_entity.id
_entity.type
_entity.pdbx_description
1 polymer ?
#
loop_
_entity_poly.entity_id
_entity_poly.type
_entity_poly.pdbx_seq_one_letter_code
_entity_poly.pdbx_strand_id
1 'polypeptide(L)'
;NLLEAGVGLAAINSVIEAKGVEGNGLDAALERSKGKKVVMVGKFPDIGRFKKVAREFIVLELNPFLIDPANNILPSTAAESVIEDADVVIITASTIINKSIDRVLELSRSAYTVLVGPSTPMLDGMFDFGIDMLAGTKVNRPQSFIKKISQGCERISPDKLEGDVTFVKLCRECSGQFH
;
A
#
# COMPACT_ATOMS: atom_id res chain seq x y z
N ASN A 1 8.80 18.65 6.47
CA ASN A 1 7.53 19.19 5.98
C ASN A 1 6.79 18.10 5.21
N LEU A 2 5.55 17.73 5.60
CA LEU A 2 4.79 16.65 4.94
C LEU A 2 4.37 17.02 3.52
N LEU A 3 4.15 18.31 3.26
CA LEU A 3 3.81 18.80 1.92
C LEU A 3 4.97 18.65 0.95
N GLU A 4 6.19 19.02 1.37
CA GLU A 4 7.40 18.82 0.55
C GLU A 4 7.67 17.35 0.28
N ALA A 5 7.47 16.46 1.26
CA ALA A 5 7.61 15.02 1.08
C ALA A 5 6.57 14.47 0.10
N GLY A 6 5.32 14.93 0.19
CA GLY A 6 4.26 14.57 -0.75
C GLY A 6 4.54 15.05 -2.18
N VAL A 7 4.99 16.30 -2.34
CA VAL A 7 5.37 16.87 -3.65
C VAL A 7 6.58 16.15 -4.24
N GLY A 8 7.61 15.86 -3.43
CA GLY A 8 8.79 15.10 -3.86
C GLY A 8 8.42 13.69 -4.33
N LEU A 9 7.56 12.99 -3.59
CA LEU A 9 7.07 11.66 -3.96
C LEU A 9 6.23 11.70 -5.23
N ALA A 10 5.39 12.73 -5.41
CA ALA A 10 4.62 12.91 -6.64
C ALA A 10 5.53 13.20 -7.85
N ALA A 11 6.59 13.98 -7.68
CA ALA A 11 7.58 14.25 -8.72
C ALA A 11 8.39 12.99 -9.09
N ILE A 12 8.74 12.16 -8.11
CA ILE A 12 9.35 10.85 -8.35
C ILE A 12 8.39 9.97 -9.16
N ASN A 13 7.13 9.86 -8.74
CA ASN A 13 6.13 9.04 -9.43
C ASN A 13 5.78 9.55 -10.84
N SER A 14 5.98 10.84 -11.15
CA SER A 14 5.70 11.40 -12.48
C SER A 14 6.76 11.04 -13.53
N VAL A 15 7.99 10.76 -13.10
CA VAL A 15 9.09 10.35 -13.99
C VAL A 15 9.26 8.84 -14.07
N ILE A 16 8.64 8.08 -13.15
CA ILE A 16 8.64 6.63 -13.18
C ILE A 16 7.60 6.14 -14.18
N GLU A 17 8.05 5.39 -15.19
CA GLU A 17 7.14 4.56 -15.96
C GLU A 17 6.66 3.42 -15.06
N ALA A 18 5.36 3.38 -14.77
CA ALA A 18 4.75 2.34 -13.94
C ALA A 18 4.78 0.99 -14.68
N LYS A 19 5.92 0.30 -14.61
CA LYS A 19 6.13 -1.06 -15.07
C LYS A 19 5.42 -2.04 -14.12
N GLY A 20 4.91 -3.13 -14.67
CA GLY A 20 4.21 -4.16 -13.91
C GLY A 20 3.09 -4.81 -14.70
N VAL A 21 2.45 -5.79 -14.07
CA VAL A 21 1.30 -6.48 -14.63
C VAL A 21 0.03 -5.77 -14.17
N GLU A 22 -0.93 -5.58 -15.07
CA GLU A 22 -2.24 -5.06 -14.70
C GLU A 22 -2.91 -5.97 -13.66
N GLY A 23 -3.44 -5.37 -12.60
CA GLY A 23 -4.12 -6.10 -11.54
C GLY A 23 -4.16 -5.33 -10.23
N ASN A 24 -5.19 -5.63 -9.45
CA ASN A 24 -5.35 -5.07 -8.11
C ASN A 24 -4.39 -5.76 -7.12
N GLY A 25 -3.44 -5.00 -6.57
CA GLY A 25 -2.50 -5.54 -5.59
C GLY A 25 -3.16 -5.98 -4.27
N LEU A 26 -4.31 -5.41 -3.90
CA LEU A 26 -5.04 -5.86 -2.70
C LEU A 26 -5.67 -7.24 -2.89
N ASP A 27 -6.10 -7.59 -4.09
CA ASP A 27 -6.59 -8.95 -4.37
C ASP A 27 -5.46 -9.97 -4.30
N ALA A 28 -4.27 -9.61 -4.79
CA ALA A 28 -3.07 -10.45 -4.67
C ALA A 28 -2.63 -10.62 -3.20
N ALA A 29 -2.68 -9.53 -2.41
CA ALA A 29 -2.40 -9.58 -0.97
C ALA A 29 -3.42 -10.45 -0.24
N LEU A 30 -4.71 -10.33 -0.56
CA LEU A 30 -5.79 -11.10 0.05
C LEU A 30 -5.60 -12.61 -0.15
N GLU A 31 -5.19 -13.04 -1.34
CA GLU A 31 -4.88 -14.46 -1.60
C GLU A 31 -3.76 -14.96 -0.69
N ARG A 32 -2.68 -14.17 -0.56
CA ARG A 32 -1.55 -14.50 0.32
C ARG A 32 -1.90 -14.46 1.80
N SER A 33 -2.94 -13.75 2.21
CA SER A 33 -3.40 -13.59 3.60
C SER A 33 -4.18 -14.76 4.19
N LYS A 34 -4.58 -15.75 3.38
CA LYS A 34 -5.40 -16.90 3.85
C LYS A 34 -4.71 -17.67 4.98
N GLY A 35 -5.39 -17.80 6.12
CA GLY A 35 -4.93 -18.58 7.28
C GLY A 35 -3.74 -17.98 8.04
N LYS A 36 -3.39 -16.72 7.77
CA LYS A 36 -2.19 -16.05 8.31
C LYS A 36 -2.49 -14.97 9.33
N LYS A 37 -1.49 -14.55 10.10
CA LYS A 37 -1.48 -13.28 10.83
C LYS A 37 -1.11 -12.15 9.87
N VAL A 38 -2.01 -11.18 9.75
CA VAL A 38 -1.91 -10.09 8.77
C VAL A 38 -1.99 -8.76 9.49
N VAL A 39 -1.02 -7.89 9.24
CA VAL A 39 -1.03 -6.51 9.74
C VAL A 39 -1.17 -5.55 8.57
N MET A 40 -2.14 -4.65 8.66
CA MET A 40 -2.34 -3.58 7.70
C MET A 40 -1.94 -2.24 8.34
N VAL A 41 -0.94 -1.58 7.78
CA VAL A 41 -0.50 -0.25 8.21
C VAL A 41 -1.20 0.80 7.36
N GLY A 42 -2.08 1.57 7.99
CA GLY A 42 -3.03 2.49 7.36
C GLY A 42 -4.33 1.78 6.96
N LYS A 43 -5.47 2.32 7.39
CA LYS A 43 -6.79 1.77 7.09
C LYS A 43 -7.25 2.19 5.69
N PHE A 44 -7.22 1.26 4.74
CA PHE A 44 -7.75 1.44 3.38
C PHE A 44 -8.89 0.43 3.10
N PRO A 45 -9.52 0.40 1.90
CA PRO A 45 -10.72 -0.42 1.65
C PRO A 45 -10.53 -1.91 1.96
N ASP A 46 -11.64 -2.65 1.94
CA ASP A 46 -11.68 -4.12 1.93
C ASP A 46 -11.21 -4.84 3.20
N ILE A 47 -11.06 -4.14 4.34
CA ILE A 47 -10.72 -4.78 5.63
C ILE A 47 -11.62 -5.97 5.98
N GLY A 48 -12.90 -5.95 5.59
CA GLY A 48 -13.84 -7.03 5.84
C GLY A 48 -13.53 -8.31 5.08
N ARG A 49 -12.89 -8.23 3.90
CA ARG A 49 -12.43 -9.40 3.14
C ARG A 49 -11.23 -10.04 3.84
N PHE A 50 -10.28 -9.24 4.30
CA PHE A 50 -9.12 -9.72 5.05
C PHE A 50 -9.53 -10.39 6.37
N LYS A 51 -10.44 -9.78 7.13
CA LYS A 51 -10.99 -10.37 8.36
C LYS A 51 -11.61 -11.76 8.17
N LYS A 52 -12.14 -12.06 6.98
CA LYS A 52 -12.76 -13.36 6.67
C LYS A 52 -11.76 -14.46 6.35
N VAL A 53 -10.60 -14.11 5.77
CA VAL A 53 -9.64 -15.10 5.25
C VAL A 53 -8.41 -15.27 6.13
N ALA A 54 -8.01 -14.23 6.86
CA ALA A 54 -6.87 -14.27 7.77
C ALA A 54 -7.21 -15.06 9.04
N ARG A 55 -6.21 -15.72 9.62
CA ARG A 55 -6.31 -16.29 10.98
C ARG A 55 -6.44 -15.16 12.00
N GLU A 56 -5.70 -14.09 11.77
CA GLU A 56 -5.70 -12.88 12.60
C GLU A 56 -5.47 -11.67 11.70
N PHE A 57 -6.26 -10.61 11.87
CA PHE A 57 -6.15 -9.39 11.08
C PHE A 57 -6.18 -8.17 12.00
N ILE A 58 -5.11 -7.37 11.93
CA ILE A 58 -4.90 -6.17 12.73
C ILE A 58 -4.66 -5.00 11.78
N VAL A 59 -5.27 -3.85 12.08
CA VAL A 59 -5.01 -2.59 11.38
C VAL A 59 -4.29 -1.64 12.34
N LEU A 60 -3.19 -1.04 11.90
CA LEU A 60 -2.50 0.04 12.59
C LEU A 60 -2.82 1.35 11.91
N GLU A 61 -3.33 2.32 12.67
CA GLU A 61 -3.76 3.61 12.11
C GLU A 61 -3.20 4.79 12.92
N LEU A 62 -2.88 5.87 12.22
CA LEU A 62 -2.36 7.10 12.80
C LEU A 62 -3.51 8.06 13.15
N ASN A 63 -4.59 8.07 12.37
CA ASN A 63 -5.73 8.92 12.63
C ASN A 63 -6.51 8.42 13.88
N PRO A 64 -6.53 9.17 14.99
CA PRO A 64 -7.18 8.74 16.23
C PRO A 64 -8.70 8.51 16.08
N PHE A 65 -9.35 9.19 15.13
CA PHE A 65 -10.78 9.05 14.88
C PHE A 65 -11.16 7.75 14.17
N LEU A 66 -10.18 7.02 13.63
CA LEU A 66 -10.39 5.74 12.96
C LEU A 66 -10.07 4.54 13.86
N ILE A 67 -9.48 4.79 15.04
CA ILE A 67 -9.11 3.77 16.02
C ILE A 67 -10.36 3.13 16.60
N ASP A 68 -10.39 1.80 16.56
CA ASP A 68 -11.49 0.98 17.02
C ASP A 68 -10.93 -0.38 17.49
N PRO A 69 -10.50 -0.47 18.76
CA PRO A 69 -9.88 -1.67 19.31
C PRO A 69 -10.82 -2.89 19.28
N ALA A 70 -12.13 -2.69 19.38
CA ALA A 70 -13.11 -3.77 19.28
C ALA A 70 -13.11 -4.43 17.90
N ASN A 71 -12.61 -3.72 16.89
CA ASN A 71 -12.46 -4.20 15.52
C ASN A 71 -11.00 -4.47 15.13
N ASN A 72 -10.08 -4.58 16.09
CA ASN A 72 -8.63 -4.71 15.90
C ASN A 72 -8.03 -3.57 15.06
N ILE A 73 -8.57 -2.36 15.18
CA ILE A 73 -7.98 -1.15 14.61
C ILE A 73 -7.28 -0.41 15.74
N LEU A 74 -5.96 -0.55 15.79
CA LEU A 74 -5.09 -0.13 16.88
C LEU A 74 -4.28 1.12 16.49
N PRO A 75 -3.83 1.91 17.49
CA PRO A 75 -2.93 3.02 17.21
C PRO A 75 -1.60 2.53 16.65
N SER A 76 -0.98 3.33 15.79
CA SER A 76 0.36 3.05 15.22
C SER A 76 1.45 2.74 16.26
N THR A 77 1.30 3.20 17.51
CA THR A 77 2.21 2.88 18.63
C THR A 77 2.24 1.39 19.00
N ALA A 78 1.27 0.59 18.55
CA ALA A 78 1.26 -0.86 18.74
C ALA A 78 2.11 -1.63 17.70
N ALA A 79 2.78 -0.94 16.77
CA ALA A 79 3.52 -1.55 15.66
C ALA A 79 4.52 -2.63 16.11
N GLU A 80 5.34 -2.30 17.11
CA GLU A 80 6.37 -3.19 17.67
C GLU A 80 5.79 -4.54 18.11
N SER A 81 4.64 -4.52 18.79
CA SER A 81 4.08 -5.73 19.39
C SER A 81 3.25 -6.57 18.42
N VAL A 82 2.88 -6.04 17.25
CA VAL A 82 2.00 -6.75 16.31
C VAL A 82 2.67 -7.13 14.99
N ILE A 83 3.72 -6.40 14.57
CA ILE A 83 4.36 -6.61 13.27
C ILE A 83 5.42 -7.72 13.32
N GLU A 84 6.20 -7.84 14.39
CA GLU A 84 7.38 -8.74 14.43
C GLU A 84 7.07 -10.22 14.14
N ASP A 85 5.87 -10.69 14.45
CA ASP A 85 5.39 -12.05 14.23
C ASP A 85 4.29 -12.14 13.14
N ALA A 86 4.09 -11.09 12.35
CA ALA A 86 3.16 -11.10 11.24
C ALA A 86 3.70 -11.96 10.08
N ASP A 87 2.81 -12.72 9.42
CA ASP A 87 3.18 -13.47 8.22
C ASP A 87 3.07 -12.60 6.95
N VAL A 88 2.19 -11.59 6.97
CA VAL A 88 1.96 -10.64 5.87
C VAL A 88 1.78 -9.24 6.43
N VAL A 89 2.50 -8.26 5.88
CA VAL A 89 2.37 -6.85 6.23
C VAL A 89 1.99 -6.05 5.00
N ILE A 90 0.85 -5.34 5.06
CA ILE A 90 0.34 -4.52 3.97
C ILE A 90 0.45 -3.06 4.38
N ILE A 91 1.29 -2.29 3.69
CA ILE A 91 1.73 -0.96 4.08
C ILE A 91 1.19 0.06 3.08
N THR A 92 0.47 1.08 3.55
CA THR A 92 0.12 2.23 2.71
C THR A 92 1.37 3.01 2.27
N ALA A 93 1.44 3.42 1.01
CA ALA A 93 2.53 4.26 0.49
C ALA A 93 2.58 5.66 1.13
N SER A 94 1.52 6.10 1.83
CA SER A 94 1.57 7.34 2.62
C SER A 94 2.55 7.25 3.80
N THR A 95 3.01 6.06 4.19
CA THR A 95 4.10 5.87 5.17
C THR A 95 5.43 6.47 4.71
N ILE A 96 5.64 6.63 3.40
CA ILE A 96 6.81 7.33 2.83
C ILE A 96 6.72 8.82 3.18
N ILE A 97 5.53 9.40 3.03
CA ILE A 97 5.28 10.84 3.23
C ILE A 97 5.45 11.22 4.70
N ASN A 98 4.90 10.40 5.60
CA ASN A 98 4.99 10.65 7.04
C ASN A 98 6.28 10.07 7.69
N LYS A 99 7.18 9.52 6.87
CA LYS A 99 8.49 8.98 7.27
C LYS A 99 8.45 7.81 8.25
N SER A 100 7.32 7.09 8.33
CA SER A 100 7.22 5.90 9.18
C SER A 100 7.64 4.62 8.45
N ILE A 101 7.84 4.65 7.13
CA ILE A 101 8.09 3.44 6.33
C ILE A 101 9.33 2.67 6.79
N ASP A 102 10.44 3.35 7.12
CA ASP A 102 11.70 2.70 7.48
C ASP A 102 11.55 1.77 8.68
N ARG A 103 10.89 2.26 9.75
CA ARG A 103 10.66 1.46 10.95
C ARG A 103 9.68 0.32 10.70
N VAL A 104 8.63 0.56 9.90
CA VAL A 104 7.67 -0.49 9.55
C VAL A 104 8.34 -1.61 8.75
N LEU A 105 9.19 -1.28 7.78
CA LEU A 105 9.94 -2.26 7.00
C LEU A 105 10.95 -3.02 7.86
N GLU A 106 11.61 -2.35 8.80
CA GLU A 106 12.50 -3.01 9.75
C GLU A 106 11.78 -4.08 10.59
N LEU A 107 10.57 -3.78 11.07
CA LEU A 107 9.74 -4.74 11.80
C LEU A 107 9.20 -5.86 10.92
N SER A 108 8.99 -5.58 9.62
CA SER A 108 8.38 -6.51 8.67
C SER A 108 9.35 -7.49 8.01
N ARG A 109 10.63 -7.52 8.43
CA ARG A 109 11.71 -8.30 7.77
C ARG A 109 11.42 -9.80 7.61
N SER A 110 10.60 -10.37 8.49
CA SER A 110 10.23 -11.79 8.47
C SER A 110 8.91 -12.06 7.74
N ALA A 111 8.20 -11.02 7.30
CA ALA A 111 6.87 -11.09 6.72
C ALA A 111 6.90 -10.89 5.21
N TYR A 112 5.90 -11.42 4.51
CA TYR A 112 5.66 -11.02 3.12
C TYR A 112 5.12 -9.59 3.09
N THR A 113 5.88 -8.67 2.52
CA THR A 113 5.63 -7.23 2.61
C THR A 113 5.08 -6.65 1.31
N VAL A 114 3.95 -5.94 1.42
CA VAL A 114 3.26 -5.30 0.30
C VAL A 114 3.18 -3.80 0.52
N LEU A 115 3.74 -3.01 -0.39
CA LEU A 115 3.56 -1.55 -0.41
C LEU A 115 2.43 -1.21 -1.37
N VAL A 116 1.37 -0.54 -0.88
CA VAL A 116 0.16 -0.27 -1.65
C VAL A 116 -0.24 1.19 -1.66
N GLY A 117 -0.72 1.63 -2.82
CA GLY A 117 -1.42 2.89 -2.99
C GLY A 117 -0.87 3.73 -4.13
N PRO A 118 -1.56 4.82 -4.49
CA PRO A 118 -1.20 5.66 -5.63
C PRO A 118 0.18 6.32 -5.49
N SER A 119 0.63 6.51 -4.26
CA SER A 119 1.94 7.08 -3.95
C SER A 119 3.09 6.07 -4.01
N THR A 120 2.82 4.80 -4.32
CA THR A 120 3.84 3.74 -4.41
C THR A 120 4.80 4.03 -5.57
N PRO A 121 6.11 4.21 -5.32
CA PRO A 121 7.10 4.25 -6.38
C PRO A 121 7.18 2.89 -7.06
N MET A 122 6.76 2.80 -8.32
CA MET A 122 6.77 1.54 -9.09
C MET A 122 8.17 1.27 -9.67
N LEU A 123 9.15 1.07 -8.79
CA LEU A 123 10.57 0.87 -9.12
C LEU A 123 11.11 -0.42 -8.51
N ASP A 124 11.87 -1.19 -9.29
CA ASP A 124 12.50 -2.44 -8.81
C ASP A 124 13.42 -2.22 -7.60
N GLY A 125 14.09 -1.07 -7.52
CA GLY A 125 14.95 -0.72 -6.38
C GLY A 125 14.21 -0.65 -5.03
N MET A 126 12.87 -0.60 -5.02
CA MET A 126 12.10 -0.71 -3.78
C MET A 126 12.23 -2.09 -3.13
N PHE A 127 12.55 -3.14 -3.92
CA PHE A 127 12.73 -4.50 -3.40
C PHE A 127 13.99 -4.65 -2.53
N ASP A 128 14.98 -3.77 -2.70
CA ASP A 128 16.20 -3.75 -1.87
C ASP A 128 15.90 -3.38 -0.41
N PHE A 129 14.74 -2.78 -0.15
CA PHE A 129 14.27 -2.43 1.20
C PHE A 129 13.46 -3.54 1.89
N GLY A 130 13.42 -4.75 1.31
CA GLY A 130 12.68 -5.88 1.89
C GLY A 130 11.19 -5.89 1.55
N ILE A 131 10.77 -5.14 0.54
CA ILE A 131 9.41 -5.22 -0.01
C ILE A 131 9.35 -6.41 -0.99
N ASP A 132 8.25 -7.16 -1.00
CA ASP A 132 8.03 -8.28 -1.92
C ASP A 132 7.11 -7.92 -3.09
N MET A 133 6.16 -7.01 -2.86
CA MET A 133 5.22 -6.55 -3.88
C MET A 133 4.94 -5.05 -3.78
N LEU A 134 4.98 -4.38 -4.94
CA LEU A 134 4.53 -3.02 -5.14
C LEU A 134 3.15 -3.05 -5.80
N ALA A 135 2.22 -2.29 -5.26
CA ALA A 135 0.85 -2.18 -5.75
C ALA A 135 0.49 -0.71 -5.94
N GLY A 136 0.66 -0.22 -7.16
CA GLY A 136 0.51 1.17 -7.52
C GLY A 136 -0.65 1.43 -8.48
N THR A 137 -0.61 2.60 -9.09
CA THR A 137 -1.61 3.05 -10.05
C THR A 137 -0.94 3.76 -11.20
N LYS A 138 -1.22 3.32 -12.43
CA LYS A 138 -0.79 3.98 -13.67
C LYS A 138 -1.88 4.95 -14.10
N VAL A 139 -1.51 6.21 -14.34
CA VAL A 139 -2.45 7.23 -14.85
C VAL A 139 -2.49 7.15 -16.38
N ASN A 140 -3.66 6.80 -16.92
CA ASN A 140 -3.87 6.66 -18.37
C ASN A 140 -4.31 7.97 -19.02
N ARG A 141 -5.04 8.82 -18.27
CA ARG A 141 -5.61 10.08 -18.78
C ARG A 141 -5.30 11.24 -17.82
N PRO A 142 -4.09 11.82 -17.87
CA PRO A 142 -3.62 12.79 -16.89
C PRO A 142 -4.54 14.02 -16.73
N GLN A 143 -5.05 14.58 -17.83
CA GLN A 143 -5.92 15.76 -17.77
C GLN A 143 -7.27 15.49 -17.09
N SER A 144 -7.89 14.36 -17.42
CA SER A 144 -9.14 13.91 -16.79
C SER A 144 -8.93 13.61 -15.30
N PHE A 145 -7.84 12.90 -14.99
CA PHE A 145 -7.44 12.55 -13.64
C PHE A 145 -7.22 13.80 -12.76
N ILE A 146 -6.45 14.78 -13.22
CA ILE A 146 -6.20 16.04 -12.50
C ILE A 146 -7.52 16.79 -12.25
N LYS A 147 -8.39 16.88 -13.27
CA LYS A 147 -9.70 17.53 -13.12
C LYS A 147 -10.53 16.86 -12.04
N LYS A 148 -10.59 15.53 -12.01
CA LYS A 148 -11.34 14.78 -10.99
C LYS A 148 -10.74 14.92 -9.59
N ILE A 149 -9.42 14.91 -9.43
CA ILE A 149 -8.77 15.17 -8.14
C ILE A 149 -9.03 16.59 -7.65
N SER A 150 -8.94 17.59 -8.53
CA SER A 150 -9.19 19.00 -8.20
C SER A 150 -10.62 19.27 -7.69
N GLN A 151 -11.55 18.35 -7.97
CA GLN A 151 -12.94 18.41 -7.51
C GLN A 151 -13.18 17.68 -6.19
N GLY A 152 -12.12 17.31 -5.45
CA GLY A 152 -12.22 16.69 -4.12
C GLY A 152 -12.24 15.16 -4.14
N CYS A 153 -11.72 14.52 -5.19
CA CYS A 153 -11.55 13.06 -5.20
C CYS A 153 -10.37 12.66 -4.30
N GLU A 154 -10.63 12.51 -2.99
CA GLU A 154 -9.61 12.14 -2.00
C GLU A 154 -9.15 10.68 -2.11
N ARG A 155 -9.98 9.80 -2.69
CA ARG A 155 -9.69 8.36 -2.82
C ARG A 155 -9.78 7.92 -4.28
N ILE A 156 -8.72 7.28 -4.75
CA ILE A 156 -8.71 6.59 -6.04
C ILE A 156 -9.54 5.31 -5.89
N SER A 157 -10.78 5.33 -6.36
CA SER A 157 -11.65 4.16 -6.44
C SER A 157 -11.90 3.79 -7.91
N PRO A 158 -11.95 2.48 -8.25
CA PRO A 158 -12.18 2.02 -9.62
C PRO A 158 -13.40 2.70 -10.27
N ASP A 159 -14.50 2.82 -9.53
CA ASP A 159 -15.78 3.33 -10.05
C ASP A 159 -15.79 4.85 -10.35
N LYS A 160 -14.87 5.62 -9.74
CA LYS A 160 -14.82 7.09 -9.91
C LYS A 160 -13.81 7.51 -10.98
N LEU A 161 -12.83 6.65 -11.27
CA LEU A 161 -11.71 6.92 -12.16
C LEU A 161 -11.61 5.88 -13.27
N GLU A 162 -12.74 5.26 -13.62
CA GLU A 162 -12.82 4.27 -14.68
C GLU A 162 -12.19 4.80 -15.98
N GLY A 163 -11.20 4.07 -16.49
CA GLY A 163 -10.41 4.44 -17.67
C GLY A 163 -9.36 5.54 -17.46
N ASP A 164 -9.39 6.29 -16.35
CA ASP A 164 -8.34 7.28 -16.04
C ASP A 164 -7.12 6.65 -15.36
N VAL A 165 -7.32 5.52 -14.70
CA VAL A 165 -6.26 4.78 -14.00
C VAL A 165 -6.32 3.29 -14.26
N THR A 166 -5.15 2.65 -14.27
CA THR A 166 -4.98 1.20 -14.25
C THR A 166 -4.26 0.81 -12.96
N PHE A 167 -4.79 -0.18 -12.22
CA PHE A 167 -4.04 -0.77 -11.11
C PHE A 167 -2.95 -1.68 -11.65
N VAL A 168 -1.74 -1.49 -11.14
CA VAL A 168 -0.56 -2.24 -11.56
C VAL A 168 0.13 -2.82 -10.34
N LYS A 169 0.68 -4.02 -10.50
CA LYS A 169 1.47 -4.68 -9.48
C LYS A 169 2.81 -5.17 -10.04
N LEU A 170 3.82 -5.12 -9.19
CA LEU A 170 5.16 -5.61 -9.47
C LEU A 170 5.59 -6.48 -8.29
N CYS A 171 6.00 -7.72 -8.57
CA CYS A 171 6.48 -8.65 -7.56
C CYS A 171 7.95 -8.94 -7.78
N ARG A 172 8.71 -9.13 -6.70
CA ARG A 172 10.14 -9.48 -6.75
C ARG A 172 10.43 -10.75 -7.55
N GLU A 173 9.52 -11.72 -7.53
CA GLU A 173 9.63 -12.97 -8.31
C GLU A 173 9.42 -12.74 -9.84
N CYS A 174 8.74 -11.65 -10.24
CA CYS A 174 8.48 -11.34 -11.65
C CYS A 174 9.56 -10.47 -12.30
N SER A 175 10.36 -9.73 -11.52
CA SER A 175 11.43 -8.87 -12.07
C SER A 175 12.63 -9.67 -12.60
N GLY A 176 12.75 -10.95 -12.24
CA GLY A 176 13.77 -11.87 -12.77
C GLY A 176 13.51 -12.42 -14.18
N GLN A 177 12.40 -12.05 -14.83
CA GLN A 177 12.07 -12.48 -16.20
C GLN A 177 12.36 -11.43 -17.29
N PHE A 178 12.96 -10.29 -16.93
CA PHE A 178 13.35 -9.23 -17.86
C PHE A 178 14.87 -8.98 -17.81
N HIS A 179 15.66 -10.02 -18.05
CA HIS A 179 17.08 -9.92 -18.42
C HIS A 179 17.37 -10.85 -19.60
#